data_AF-A0A9E3U2Z9-F1
#
_entry.id   AF-A0A9E3U2Z9-F1
#
_cell.length_a   1.000
_cell.length_b   1.000
_cell.length_c   1.000
_cell.angle_alpha   90.00
_cell.angle_beta   90.00
_cell.angle_gamma   90.00
#
_symmetry.space_group_name_H-M   'P 1'
#
loop_
_entity.id
_entity.type
_entity.pdbx_description
1 polymer ?
#
loop_
_entity_poly.entity_id
_entity_poly.type
_entity_poly.pdbx_seq_one_letter_code
_entity_poly.pdbx_strand_id
1 'polypeptide(L)'
;MNIESQQASRRQFLKTSTSLAAAGAALTVPTNVHAAVDETIKVGLIGCGGRGTGAAAQALKADKQARLVAMGDAFEDRLQLSLGSLSRQ
;
A
#
# COMPACT_ATOMS: atom_id res chain seq x y z
N MET A 1 24.50 51.47 -19.91
CA MET A 1 23.70 51.57 -18.67
C MET A 1 22.99 50.24 -18.49
N ASN A 2 23.17 49.63 -17.32
CA ASN A 2 23.00 48.21 -17.06
C ASN A 2 21.52 47.78 -17.05
N ILE A 3 21.23 46.62 -17.64
CA ILE A 3 19.94 45.93 -17.53
C ILE A 3 19.97 45.09 -16.24
N GLU A 4 19.25 45.53 -15.22
CA GLU A 4 19.02 44.73 -14.01
C GLU A 4 17.89 43.72 -14.26
N SER A 5 18.22 42.44 -14.11
CA SER A 5 17.26 41.34 -14.21
C SER A 5 16.49 41.22 -12.90
N GLN A 6 15.19 41.52 -12.91
CA GLN A 6 14.29 41.32 -11.78
C GLN A 6 14.03 39.82 -11.58
N GLN A 7 14.94 39.14 -10.89
CA GLN A 7 14.85 37.73 -10.58
C GLN A 7 13.81 37.52 -9.46
N ALA A 8 12.64 36.99 -9.81
CA ALA A 8 11.60 36.63 -8.84
C ALA A 8 12.20 35.70 -7.76
N SER A 9 12.37 36.21 -6.55
CA SER A 9 13.08 35.47 -5.51
C SER A 9 12.17 34.39 -4.90
N ARG A 10 12.77 33.25 -4.53
CA ARG A 10 12.11 32.15 -3.80
C ARG A 10 11.37 32.64 -2.55
N ARG A 11 11.86 33.71 -1.92
CA ARG A 11 11.26 34.34 -0.74
C ARG A 11 9.95 35.06 -1.07
N GLN A 12 9.85 35.66 -2.27
CA GLN A 12 8.62 36.27 -2.75
C GLN A 12 7.54 35.20 -3.00
N PHE A 13 7.93 34.10 -3.65
CA PHE A 13 7.04 32.95 -3.87
C PHE A 13 6.53 32.36 -2.55
N LEU A 14 7.42 32.13 -1.57
CA LEU A 14 7.02 31.62 -0.25
C LEU A 14 6.03 32.57 0.46
N LYS A 15 6.27 33.89 0.41
CA LYS A 15 5.34 34.88 0.99
C LYS A 15 3.95 34.82 0.34
N THR A 16 3.90 34.77 -0.99
CA THR A 16 2.64 34.68 -1.75
C THR A 16 1.90 33.36 -1.49
N SER A 17 2.61 32.25 -1.39
CA SER A 17 2.01 30.94 -1.10
C SER A 17 1.47 30.85 0.33
N THR A 18 2.13 31.48 1.30
CA THR A 18 1.65 31.49 2.70
C THR A 18 0.39 32.32 2.93
N SER A 19 0.19 33.40 2.15
CA SER A 19 -1.00 34.25 2.31
C SER A 19 -2.30 33.59 1.83
N LEU A 20 -2.22 32.59 0.94
CA LEU A 20 -3.41 31.85 0.48
C LEU A 20 -3.88 30.77 1.48
N ALA A 21 -2.99 30.31 2.37
CA ALA A 21 -3.30 29.26 3.34
C ALA A 21 -4.12 29.74 4.54
N ALA A 22 -4.11 31.05 4.84
CA ALA A 22 -4.79 31.60 6.01
C ALA A 22 -6.32 31.76 5.84
N ALA A 23 -6.84 31.67 4.61
CA ALA A 23 -8.26 31.86 4.31
C ALA A 23 -9.02 30.53 4.10
N GLY A 24 -8.34 29.39 4.12
CA GLY A 24 -8.91 28.10 3.78
C GLY A 24 -8.85 27.11 4.94
N ALA A 25 -10.02 26.57 5.29
CA ALA A 25 -10.22 25.31 6.00
C ALA A 25 -10.19 25.31 7.53
N ALA A 26 -11.18 25.97 8.14
CA ALA A 26 -11.89 25.32 9.25
C ALA A 26 -12.77 24.19 8.66
N LEU A 27 -12.15 23.12 8.17
CA LEU A 27 -12.86 21.90 7.80
C LEU A 27 -13.03 21.08 9.07
N THR A 28 -14.25 21.04 9.60
CA THR A 28 -14.64 20.05 10.61
C THR A 28 -14.60 18.68 9.95
N VAL A 29 -13.45 18.01 10.05
CA VAL A 29 -13.30 16.62 9.60
C VAL A 29 -14.08 15.74 10.58
N PRO A 30 -15.09 14.97 10.14
CA PRO A 30 -15.76 14.03 11.02
C PRO A 30 -14.75 13.03 11.58
N THR A 31 -14.61 12.97 12.90
CA THR A 31 -13.60 12.17 13.61
C THR A 31 -13.93 10.67 13.66
N ASN A 32 -15.07 10.26 13.09
CA ASN A 32 -15.60 8.90 13.19
C ASN A 32 -15.84 8.27 11.81
N VAL A 33 -14.88 8.38 10.90
CA VAL A 33 -14.87 7.61 9.64
C VAL A 33 -14.18 6.26 9.88
N HIS A 34 -14.73 5.47 10.78
CA HIS A 34 -14.45 4.03 10.82
C HIS A 34 -15.58 3.34 10.05
N ALA A 35 -15.57 3.50 8.72
CA ALA A 35 -16.32 2.60 7.86
C ALA A 35 -15.87 1.17 8.21
N ALA A 36 -16.76 0.19 8.12
CA ALA A 36 -16.38 -1.21 8.22
C ALA A 36 -15.39 -1.52 7.08
N VAL A 37 -14.11 -1.31 7.33
CA VAL A 37 -13.02 -1.57 6.39
C VAL A 37 -12.90 -3.09 6.34
N ASP A 38 -12.92 -3.65 5.13
CA ASP A 38 -12.47 -5.01 4.91
C ASP A 38 -10.97 -5.05 5.22
N GLU A 39 -10.63 -5.49 6.43
CA GLU A 39 -9.26 -5.56 6.90
C GLU A 39 -8.50 -6.77 6.29
N THR A 40 -9.12 -7.52 5.38
CA THR A 40 -8.50 -8.69 4.75
C THR A 40 -7.21 -8.33 4.00
N ILE A 41 -6.10 -8.92 4.42
CA ILE A 41 -4.82 -8.86 3.72
C ILE A 41 -4.82 -9.92 2.62
N LYS A 42 -4.90 -9.48 1.36
CA LYS A 42 -4.90 -10.37 0.19
C LYS A 42 -3.46 -10.77 -0.16
N VAL A 43 -3.17 -12.06 -0.04
CA VAL A 43 -1.86 -12.64 -0.34
C VAL A 43 -1.93 -13.39 -1.68
N GLY A 44 -0.95 -13.16 -2.55
CA GLY A 44 -0.73 -13.95 -3.77
C GLY A 44 0.62 -14.66 -3.71
N LEU A 45 0.69 -15.89 -4.19
CA LEU A 45 1.92 -16.70 -4.23
C LEU A 45 2.35 -17.00 -5.67
N ILE A 46 3.58 -16.64 -6.04
CA ILE A 46 4.23 -17.06 -7.28
C ILE A 46 5.44 -17.93 -6.92
N GLY A 47 5.49 -19.15 -7.47
CA GLY A 47 6.48 -20.16 -7.12
C GLY A 47 6.03 -21.03 -5.95
N CYS A 48 5.38 -22.14 -6.27
CA CYS A 48 4.77 -23.11 -5.36
C CYS A 48 5.74 -24.22 -4.91
N GLY A 49 7.04 -23.95 -4.91
CA GLY A 49 8.05 -24.87 -4.36
C GLY A 49 8.08 -24.86 -2.82
N GLY A 50 9.04 -25.59 -2.23
CA GLY A 50 9.13 -25.72 -0.75
C GLY A 50 9.26 -24.39 0.00
N ARG A 51 10.07 -23.46 -0.52
CA ARG A 51 10.24 -22.13 0.10
C ARG A 51 9.00 -21.25 -0.05
N GLY A 52 8.38 -21.23 -1.23
CA GLY A 52 7.18 -20.43 -1.48
C GLY A 52 5.98 -20.90 -0.67
N THR A 53 5.79 -22.22 -0.57
CA THR A 53 4.78 -22.83 0.29
C THR A 53 5.02 -22.49 1.76
N GLY A 54 6.27 -22.59 2.24
CA GLY A 54 6.64 -22.21 3.61
C GLY A 54 6.39 -20.73 3.89
N ALA A 55 6.75 -19.85 2.95
CA ALA A 55 6.54 -18.40 3.08
C ALA A 55 5.04 -18.06 3.14
N ALA A 56 4.21 -18.65 2.28
CA ALA A 56 2.77 -18.46 2.31
C ALA A 56 2.16 -18.97 3.63
N ALA A 57 2.59 -20.13 4.12
CA ALA A 57 2.18 -20.65 5.43
C ALA A 57 2.53 -19.69 6.57
N GLN A 58 3.74 -19.12 6.57
CA GLN A 58 4.14 -18.14 7.57
C GLN A 58 3.32 -16.84 7.48
N ALA A 59 3.02 -16.36 6.27
CA ALA A 59 2.20 -15.17 6.06
C ALA A 59 0.77 -15.37 6.57
N LEU A 60 0.14 -16.51 6.25
CA LEU A 60 -1.21 -16.85 6.72
C LEU A 60 -1.27 -17.03 8.24
N LYS A 61 -0.18 -17.53 8.85
CA LYS A 61 -0.10 -17.69 10.31
C LYS A 61 0.16 -16.37 11.04
N ALA A 62 0.86 -15.43 10.41
CA ALA A 62 1.26 -14.17 11.03
C ALA A 62 0.05 -13.26 11.32
N ASP A 63 -0.98 -13.33 10.49
CA ASP A 63 -2.17 -12.48 10.63
C ASP A 63 -3.46 -13.27 10.34
N LYS A 64 -4.43 -13.18 11.26
CA LYS A 64 -5.74 -13.85 11.10
C LYS A 64 -6.58 -13.28 9.95
N GLN A 65 -6.25 -12.10 9.46
CA GLN A 65 -6.91 -11.44 8.34
C GLN A 65 -6.20 -11.72 7.01
N ALA A 66 -5.05 -12.40 7.01
CA ALA A 66 -4.38 -12.82 5.79
C ALA A 66 -5.19 -13.92 5.07
N ARG A 67 -5.40 -13.75 3.77
CA ARG A 67 -6.07 -14.71 2.90
C ARG A 67 -5.27 -14.91 1.63
N LEU A 68 -4.95 -16.15 1.32
CA LEU A 68 -4.34 -16.53 0.05
C LEU A 68 -5.43 -16.50 -1.02
N VAL A 69 -5.34 -15.57 -1.98
CA VAL A 69 -6.37 -15.35 -3.00
C VAL A 69 -5.93 -15.81 -4.39
N ALA A 70 -4.64 -16.03 -4.61
CA ALA A 70 -4.10 -16.49 -5.87
C ALA A 70 -2.79 -17.28 -5.67
N MET A 71 -2.58 -18.27 -6.53
CA MET A 71 -1.35 -19.06 -6.60
C MET A 71 -0.96 -19.27 -8.06
N GLY A 72 0.34 -19.32 -8.34
CA GLY A 72 0.87 -19.61 -9.68
C GLY A 72 2.22 -20.31 -9.62
N ASP A 73 2.41 -21.30 -10.49
CA ASP A 73 3.68 -21.97 -10.75
C ASP A 73 3.73 -22.39 -12.23
N ALA A 74 4.92 -22.54 -12.79
CA ALA A 74 5.10 -23.07 -14.14
C ALA A 74 4.81 -24.58 -14.21
N PHE A 75 4.83 -25.27 -13.08
CA PHE A 75 4.60 -26.70 -12.96
C PHE A 75 3.35 -26.97 -12.12
N GLU A 76 2.34 -27.57 -12.76
CA GLU A 76 1.02 -27.84 -12.16
C GLU A 76 1.11 -28.73 -10.91
N ASP A 77 1.98 -29.75 -10.93
CA ASP A 77 2.19 -30.66 -9.81
C ASP A 77 2.63 -29.92 -8.53
N ARG A 78 3.51 -28.92 -8.67
CA ARG A 78 3.96 -28.07 -7.55
C ARG A 78 2.83 -27.19 -7.03
N LEU A 79 2.03 -26.62 -7.94
CA LEU A 79 0.87 -25.81 -7.57
C LEU A 79 -0.11 -26.64 -6.74
N GLN A 80 -0.47 -27.84 -7.22
CA GLN A 80 -1.41 -28.73 -6.53
C GLN A 80 -0.88 -29.21 -5.17
N LEU A 81 0.40 -29.59 -5.09
CA LEU A 81 1.03 -29.99 -3.82
C LEU A 81 1.05 -28.86 -2.79
N SER A 82 1.40 -27.64 -3.23
CA SER A 82 1.42 -26.44 -2.40
C SER A 82 0.02 -26.08 -1.93
N LEU A 83 -0.96 -26.07 -2.85
CA LEU A 83 -2.36 -25.79 -2.55
C LEU A 83 -2.90 -26.78 -1.52
N GLY A 84 -2.67 -28.08 -1.70
CA GLY A 84 -3.10 -29.09 -0.73
C GLY A 84 -2.43 -28.94 0.65
N SER A 85 -1.22 -28.39 0.70
CA SER A 85 -0.53 -28.10 1.97
C SER A 85 -1.09 -26.84 2.65
N LEU A 86 -1.41 -25.81 1.87
CA LEU A 86 -1.87 -24.50 2.36
C LEU A 86 -3.38 -24.46 2.63
N SER A 87 -4.18 -25.29 1.97
CA SER A 87 -5.63 -25.39 2.21
C SER A 87 -6.00 -25.96 3.58
N ARG A 88 -4.99 -26.43 4.34
CA ARG A 88 -5.12 -26.92 5.72
C ARG A 88 -4.66 -25.92 6.78
N GLN A 89 -4.10 -24.79 6.38
CA GLN A 89 -3.78 -23.66 7.28
C GLN A 89 -5.07 -22.95 7.68
#